data_AF-A0A8J7CZR8-F1
#
_entry.id   AF-A0A8J7CZR8-F1
#
_cell.length_a   1.000
_cell.length_b   1.000
_cell.length_c   1.000
_cell.angle_alpha   90.00
_cell.angle_beta   90.00
_cell.angle_gamma   90.00
#
_symmetry.space_group_name_H-M   'P 1'
#
loop_
_entity.id
_entity.type
_entity.pdbx_description
1 polymer ?
#
loop_
_entity_poly.entity_id
_entity_poly.type
_entity_poly.pdbx_seq_one_letter_code
_entity_poly.pdbx_strand_id
1 'polypeptide(L)' 'MKLLTVTACPSGVAHTYMAAEAIAAAAKKRGYECKVETQGSIGIENEISPEEVVACDAIILTNG' A
#
# COMPACT_ATOMS: atom_id res chain seq x y z
N MET A 1 -9.02 12.01 4.00
CA MET A 1 -9.19 10.55 4.15
C MET A 1 -7.81 9.94 4.29
N LYS A 2 -7.60 9.09 5.30
CA LYS A 2 -6.40 8.32 5.55
C LYS A 2 -6.59 6.91 5.02
N LEU A 3 -5.83 6.58 3.98
CA LEU A 3 -5.82 5.28 3.34
C LEU A 3 -4.56 4.53 3.73
N LEU A 4 -4.73 3.25 4.02
CA LEU A 4 -3.62 2.31 4.08
C LEU A 4 -3.74 1.35 2.90
N THR A 5 -2.61 0.95 2.35
CA THR A 5 -2.57 0.02 1.23
C THR A 5 -1.53 -1.04 1.50
N VAL A 6 -1.87 -2.31 1.25
CA VAL A 6 -0.90 -3.41 1.20
C VAL A 6 -0.88 -3.93 -0.23
N THR A 7 0.30 -3.95 -0.82
CA THR A 7 0.53 -4.53 -2.14
C THR A 7 1.43 -5.75 -2.02
N ALA A 8 1.06 -6.85 -2.69
CA ALA A 8 1.84 -8.07 -2.70
C ALA A 8 1.82 -8.72 -4.09
N CYS A 9 2.91 -9.39 -4.46
CA CYS A 9 2.96 -10.26 -5.63
C CYS A 9 3.95 -11.40 -5.35
N PRO A 10 3.51 -12.68 -5.41
CA PRO A 10 4.36 -13.82 -5.10
C PRO A 10 5.41 -14.06 -6.20
N SER A 11 5.21 -13.53 -7.40
CA SER A 11 6.11 -13.71 -8.55
C SER A 11 7.32 -12.77 -8.53
N GLY A 12 7.34 -11.75 -7.67
CA GLY A 12 8.45 -10.81 -7.56
C GLY A 12 8.00 -9.40 -7.16
N VAL A 13 8.93 -8.44 -7.20
CA VAL A 13 8.70 -7.07 -6.69
C VAL A 13 8.14 -6.09 -7.72
N ALA A 14 8.19 -6.42 -9.01
CA ALA A 14 7.82 -5.48 -10.08
C ALA A 14 6.36 -5.02 -9.99
N HIS A 15 5.42 -5.97 -9.90
CA HIS A 15 4.00 -5.64 -9.77
C HIS A 15 3.66 -5.03 -8.41
N THR A 16 4.37 -5.41 -7.35
CA THR A 16 4.25 -4.80 -6.02
C THR A 16 4.52 -3.30 -6.08
N TYR A 17 5.67 -2.88 -6.64
CA TYR A 17 6.01 -1.47 -6.75
C TYR A 17 5.13 -0.71 -7.75
N MET A 18 4.79 -1.32 -8.90
CA MET A 18 3.87 -0.71 -9.85
C MET A 18 2.50 -0.43 -9.25
N ALA A 19 1.94 -1.39 -8.50
CA ALA A 19 0.68 -1.20 -7.80
C ALA A 19 0.80 -0.11 -6.72
N ALA A 20 1.90 -0.11 -5.96
CA ALA A 20 2.15 0.89 -4.93
C ALA A 20 2.20 2.32 -5.48
N GLU A 21 2.95 2.55 -6.56
CA GLU A 21 3.05 3.84 -7.22
C GLU A 21 1.71 4.29 -7.81
N ALA A 22 0.99 3.38 -8.48
CA ALA A 22 -0.30 3.68 -9.09
C ALA A 22 -1.34 4.11 -8.05
N ILE A 23 -1.39 3.41 -6.90
CA ILE A 23 -2.31 3.70 -5.81
C ILE A 23 -1.92 5.01 -5.12
N ALA A 24 -0.63 5.23 -4.83
CA ALA A 24 -0.14 6.47 -4.23
C ALA A 24 -0.45 7.69 -5.12
N ALA A 25 -0.24 7.58 -6.43
CA ALA A 25 -0.57 8.62 -7.40
C ALA A 25 -2.09 8.88 -7.45
N ALA A 26 -2.90 7.83 -7.43
CA ALA A 26 -4.36 7.92 -7.44
C ALA A 26 -4.94 8.54 -6.16
N ALA A 27 -4.34 8.24 -5.00
CA ALA A 27 -4.70 8.82 -3.71
C ALA A 27 -4.32 10.31 -3.65
N LYS A 28 -3.09 10.65 -4.07
CA LYS A 28 -2.61 12.03 -4.16
C LYS A 28 -3.50 12.88 -5.07
N LYS A 29 -3.91 12.35 -6.23
CA LYS A 29 -4.84 13.02 -7.16
C LYS A 29 -6.20 13.33 -6.53
N ARG A 30 -6.63 12.53 -5.55
CA ARG A 30 -7.89 12.72 -4.82
C ARG A 30 -7.74 13.52 -3.52
N GLY A 31 -6.51 13.95 -3.17
CA GLY A 31 -6.24 14.66 -1.92
C GLY A 31 -6.32 13.76 -0.68
N TYR A 32 -6.07 12.46 -0.83
CA TYR A 32 -6.05 11.51 0.28
C TYR A 32 -4.63 11.28 0.76
N GLU A 33 -4.47 11.11 2.07
CA GLU A 33 -3.23 10.61 2.66
C GLU A 33 -3.21 9.10 2.46
N CYS A 34 -2.12 8.57 1.91
CA CYS A 34 -1.99 7.14 1.62
C CYS A 34 -0.62 6.64 2.04
N LYS A 35 -0.58 5.69 2.96
CA LYS A 35 0.61 4.88 3.25
C LYS A 35 0.49 3.55 2.52
N VAL A 36 1.57 3.14 1.86
CA VAL A 36 1.61 1.89 1.10
C VAL A 36 2.69 0.99 1.69
N GLU A 37 2.29 -0.18 2.17
CA GLU A 37 3.15 -1.29 2.53
C GLU A 37 3.35 -2.20 1.31
N THR A 38 4.60 -2.60 1.08
CA THR A 38 4.97 -3.47 -0.04
C THR A 38 5.49 -4.79 0.50
N GLN A 39 4.83 -5.89 0.14
CA GLN A 39 5.20 -7.25 0.52
C GLN A 39 5.66 -8.02 -0.72
N GLY A 40 6.98 -8.07 -0.94
CA GLY A 40 7.58 -8.71 -2.11
C GLY A 40 8.44 -9.92 -1.75
N SER A 41 9.09 -10.49 -2.75
CA SER A 41 10.08 -11.57 -2.56
C SER A 41 11.29 -11.15 -1.72
N ILE A 42 11.49 -9.84 -1.52
CA ILE A 42 12.56 -9.27 -0.69
C ILE A 42 12.14 -9.06 0.77
N GLY A 43 10.86 -9.21 1.10
CA GLY A 43 10.30 -8.94 2.42
C GLY A 43 9.25 -7.82 2.42
N ILE A 44 8.98 -7.30 3.62
CA ILE A 44 8.02 -6.23 3.88
C ILE A 44 8.77 -4.90 3.99
N GLU A 45 8.29 -3.87 3.30
CA GLU A 45 8.76 -2.49 3.44
C GLU A 45 7.59 -1.56 3.76
N ASN A 46 7.88 -0.49 4.50
CA ASN A 46 6.88 0.49 4.96
C ASN A 46 5.75 -0.16 5.78
N GLU A 47 6.12 -1.09 6.65
CA GLU A 47 5.19 -1.84 7.50
C GLU A 47 4.21 -0.90 8.22
N ILE A 48 2.94 -1.25 8.11
CA ILE A 48 1.81 -0.57 8.72
C ILE A 48 1.71 -1.03 10.17
N SER A 49 1.71 -0.07 11.08
CA SER A 49 1.56 -0.36 12.50
C SER A 49 0.08 -0.54 12.88
N PRO A 50 -0.20 -1.27 13.98
CA PRO A 50 -1.56 -1.42 14.47
C PRO A 50 -2.25 -0.09 14.78
N GLU A 51 -1.52 0.92 15.28
CA GLU A 51 -2.11 2.24 15.52
C GLU A 51 -2.54 2.95 14.24
N GLU A 52 -1.84 2.74 13.13
CA GLU A 52 -2.23 3.30 11.83
C GLU A 52 -3.51 2.64 11.32
N VAL A 53 -3.65 1.33 11.51
CA VAL A 53 -4.87 0.57 11.16
C VAL A 53 -6.08 1.12 11.89
N VAL A 54 -5.95 1.43 13.18
CA VAL A 54 -7.04 2.00 13.98
C VAL A 54 -7.39 3.43 13.53
N ALA A 55 -6.40 4.19 13.06
CA ALA A 55 -6.56 5.59 12.67
C ALA A 55 -6.93 5.80 11.19
N CYS A 56 -6.99 4.74 10.38
CA CYS A 56 -7.30 4.83 8.95
C CYS A 56 -8.81 4.78 8.68
N ASP A 57 -9.21 5.40 7.57
CA ASP A 57 -10.60 5.37 7.11
C ASP A 57 -10.90 4.13 6.27
N ALA A 58 -9.90 3.63 5.52
CA ALA A 58 -10.03 2.42 4.71
C ALA A 58 -8.67 1.79 4.40
N ILE A 59 -8.72 0.49 4.09
CA ILE A 59 -7.56 -0.32 3.70
C ILE A 59 -7.79 -0.90 2.30
N ILE A 60 -6.79 -0.78 1.44
CA ILE A 60 -6.76 -1.37 0.10
C ILE A 60 -5.79 -2.54 0.11
N LEU A 61 -6.24 -3.72 -0.29
CA LEU A 61 -5.41 -4.91 -0.43
C LEU A 61 -5.34 -5.28 -1.91
N THR A 62 -4.13 -5.38 -2.47
CA THR A 62 -3.93 -5.86 -3.84
C THR A 62 -2.92 -6.98 -3.87
N ASN A 63 -3.31 -8.11 -4.47
CA ASN A 63 -2.44 -9.24 -4.73
C ASN A 63 -2.37 -9.46 -6.24
N GLY A 64 -1.15 -9.44 -6.80
CA GLY A 64 -0.88 -9.60 -8.23
C GLY A 64 -0.32 -10.96 -8.59
#